data_AF-A0A6J5CHB6-F1
#
_entry.id   AF-A0A6J5CHB6-F1
#
_cell.length_a   1.000
_cell.length_b   1.000
_cell.length_c   1.000
_cell.angle_alpha   90.00
_cell.angle_beta   90.00
_cell.angle_gamma   90.00
#
_symmetry.space_group_name_H-M   'P 1'
#
loop_
_entity.id
_entity.type
_entity.pdbx_description
1 polymer ?
#
loop_
_entity_poly.entity_id
_entity_poly.type
_entity_poly.pdbx_seq_one_letter_code
_entity_poly.pdbx_strand_id
1 'polypeptide(L)'
;MLKIMIALAAVGICGGAVAAEEFVPGNGTLLSVSTFTAGKASVQLQTWRSQAGHVCREYVKDVSYAPDGDVTKINLSAVCDNDKPL
;
A
#
# COMPACT_ATOMS: atom_id res chain seq x y z
N MET A 1 17.60 -22.95 -14.06
CA MET A 1 17.49 -21.82 -13.12
C MET A 1 16.19 -21.96 -12.35
N LEU A 2 16.30 -22.19 -11.05
CA LEU A 2 15.19 -22.52 -10.15
C LEU A 2 14.39 -21.24 -9.83
N LYS A 3 13.15 -21.14 -10.32
CA LYS A 3 12.25 -20.02 -9.98
C LYS A 3 11.56 -20.34 -8.66
N ILE A 4 12.03 -19.73 -7.58
CA ILE A 4 11.39 -19.81 -6.26
C ILE A 4 10.11 -18.98 -6.33
N MET A 5 8.97 -19.65 -6.45
CA MET A 5 7.64 -19.06 -6.25
C MET A 5 7.39 -19.01 -4.74
N ILE A 6 7.51 -17.84 -4.13
CA ILE A 6 7.02 -17.63 -2.77
C ILE A 6 5.51 -17.40 -2.88
N ALA A 7 4.75 -18.49 -2.80
CA ALA A 7 3.33 -18.43 -2.49
C ALA A 7 3.21 -18.09 -1.00
N LEU A 8 2.98 -16.81 -0.68
CA LEU A 8 2.76 -16.41 0.70
C LEU A 8 1.32 -16.81 1.08
N ALA A 9 1.24 -17.83 1.92
CA ALA A 9 -0.01 -18.41 2.40
C ALA A 9 -0.89 -17.36 3.07
N ALA A 10 -2.14 -17.29 2.62
CA ALA A 10 -3.21 -16.55 3.28
C ALA A 10 -3.44 -17.13 4.69
N VAL A 11 -3.02 -16.38 5.70
CA VAL A 11 -3.43 -16.60 7.09
C VAL A 11 -4.79 -15.94 7.26
N GLY A 12 -5.82 -16.75 7.41
CA GLY A 12 -7.17 -16.28 7.75
C GLY A 12 -7.19 -15.65 9.14
N ILE A 13 -7.83 -14.47 9.23
CA ILE A 13 -8.23 -13.88 10.50
C ILE A 13 -9.67 -13.37 10.32
N CYS A 14 -10.62 -14.08 10.94
CA CYS A 14 -11.99 -13.62 11.13
C CYS A 14 -11.99 -12.37 12.01
N GLY A 15 -12.67 -11.31 11.56
CA GLY A 15 -13.00 -10.14 12.39
C GLY A 15 -12.78 -8.82 11.66
N GLY A 16 -13.78 -8.38 10.90
CA GLY A 16 -13.87 -7.01 10.41
C GLY A 16 -12.68 -6.53 9.60
N ALA A 17 -12.25 -7.31 8.60
CA ALA A 17 -11.32 -6.82 7.60
C ALA A 17 -12.01 -5.70 6.81
N VAL A 18 -11.77 -4.44 7.19
CA VAL A 18 -11.79 -3.35 6.23
C VAL A 18 -10.95 -3.85 5.06
N ALA A 19 -11.58 -3.99 3.89
CA ALA A 19 -10.94 -4.54 2.72
C ALA A 19 -9.72 -3.68 2.39
N ALA A 20 -8.56 -4.10 2.88
CA ALA A 20 -7.29 -3.69 2.32
C ALA A 20 -7.26 -4.38 0.96
N GLU A 21 -7.63 -3.64 -0.08
CA GLU A 21 -7.49 -4.10 -1.46
C GLU A 21 -6.06 -4.64 -1.60
N GLU A 22 -5.95 -5.93 -1.91
CA GLU A 22 -4.67 -6.61 -2.09
C GLU A 22 -3.99 -5.99 -3.32
N PHE A 23 -3.19 -4.95 -3.08
CA PHE A 23 -2.56 -4.19 -4.14
C PHE A 23 -1.35 -4.96 -4.64
N VAL A 24 -1.44 -5.40 -5.89
CA VAL A 24 -0.35 -6.05 -6.63
C VAL A 24 0.78 -5.01 -6.77
N PRO A 25 2.01 -5.29 -6.28
CA PRO A 25 3.12 -4.35 -6.36
C PRO A 25 3.29 -3.88 -7.81
N GLY A 26 3.22 -2.57 -8.03
CA GLY A 26 3.24 -1.98 -9.36
C GLY A 26 4.52 -2.35 -10.10
N ASN A 27 4.41 -3.25 -11.09
CA ASN A 27 5.41 -3.66 -12.10
C ASN A 27 6.82 -3.00 -12.01
N GLY A 28 7.61 -3.27 -10.96
CA GLY A 28 8.84 -2.56 -10.67
C GLY A 28 9.70 -3.19 -9.57
N THR A 29 10.86 -2.59 -9.28
CA THR A 29 11.76 -3.02 -8.20
C THR A 29 11.41 -2.29 -6.91
N LEU A 30 11.01 -3.03 -5.88
CA LEU A 30 10.76 -2.48 -4.54
C LEU A 30 12.05 -1.86 -3.97
N LEU A 31 11.96 -0.64 -3.45
CA LEU A 31 13.07 0.10 -2.85
C LEU A 31 12.92 0.24 -1.34
N SER A 32 11.70 0.54 -0.86
CA SER A 32 11.42 0.62 0.57
C SER A 32 9.94 0.34 0.86
N VAL A 33 9.67 -0.03 2.12
CA VAL A 33 8.33 -0.18 2.68
C VAL A 33 8.29 0.60 3.99
N SER A 34 7.19 1.32 4.20
CA SER A 34 6.88 1.99 5.47
C SER A 34 5.47 1.62 5.90
N THR A 35 5.16 1.79 7.18
CA THR A 35 3.82 1.52 7.71
C THR A 35 3.21 2.82 8.18
N PHE A 36 2.00 3.11 7.71
CA PHE A 36 1.15 4.17 8.24
C PHE A 36 0.07 3.56 9.12
N THR A 37 -0.17 4.16 10.29
CA THR A 37 -1.18 3.70 11.24
C THR A 37 -2.08 4.87 11.62
N ALA A 38 -3.39 4.66 11.54
CA ALA A 38 -4.42 5.58 12.02
C ALA A 38 -5.45 4.80 12.83
N GLY A 39 -5.62 5.15 14.11
CA GLY A 39 -6.43 4.37 15.04
C GLY A 39 -5.94 2.92 15.11
N LYS A 40 -6.84 1.96 14.84
CA LYS A 40 -6.55 0.52 14.78
C LYS A 40 -6.21 0.03 13.36
N ALA A 41 -6.33 0.89 12.35
CA ALA A 41 -6.04 0.54 10.96
C ALA A 41 -4.57 0.83 10.63
N SER A 42 -3.93 -0.08 9.90
CA SER A 42 -2.57 0.11 9.39
C SER A 42 -2.49 -0.30 7.93
N VAL A 43 -1.68 0.43 7.16
CA VAL A 43 -1.40 0.16 5.75
C VAL A 43 0.09 0.24 5.49
N GLN A 44 0.59 -0.58 4.58
CA GLN A 44 1.96 -0.47 4.09
C GLN A 44 2.00 0.47 2.90
N LEU A 45 2.97 1.38 2.90
CA LEU A 45 3.27 2.28 1.79
C LEU A 45 4.61 1.89 1.20
N GLN A 46 4.65 1.76 -0.11
CA GLN A 46 5.81 1.30 -0.85
C GLN A 46 6.47 2.44 -1.62
N THR A 47 7.78 2.35 -1.75
CA THR A 47 8.55 3.07 -2.77
C THR A 47 9.13 2.05 -3.72
N TRP A 48 8.95 2.22 -5.02
CA TRP A 48 9.47 1.32 -6.04
C TRP A 48 10.07 2.09 -7.21
N ARG A 49 10.96 1.43 -7.95
CA ARG A 49 11.43 1.89 -9.25
C ARG A 49 10.64 1.20 -10.35
N SER A 50 9.93 1.95 -11.19
CA SER A 50 9.23 1.40 -12.34
C SER A 50 10.19 0.86 -13.40
N GLN A 51 9.70 0.06 -14.35
CA GLN A 51 10.51 -0.44 -15.47
C GLN A 51 11.10 0.68 -16.34
N ALA A 52 10.44 1.84 -16.40
CA ALA A 52 10.92 3.03 -17.10
C ALA A 52 12.01 3.81 -16.31
N GLY A 53 12.37 3.36 -15.11
CA GLY A 53 13.42 3.96 -14.29
C GLY A 53 12.95 5.06 -13.33
N HIS A 54 11.67 5.43 -13.35
CA HIS A 54 11.10 6.42 -12.42
C HIS A 54 10.97 5.83 -11.02
N VAL A 55 11.23 6.63 -9.99
CA VAL A 55 10.95 6.25 -8.59
C VAL A 55 9.56 6.72 -8.24
N CYS A 56 8.70 5.79 -7.85
CA CYS A 56 7.33 6.04 -7.44
C CYS A 56 7.18 5.79 -5.94
N ARG A 57 6.38 6.63 -5.28
CA ARG A 57 6.12 6.59 -3.83
C ARG A 57 4.62 6.60 -3.59
N GLU A 58 4.15 5.64 -2.81
CA GLU A 58 2.82 5.67 -2.22
C GLU A 58 2.74 6.66 -1.06
N TYR A 59 1.57 7.25 -0.89
CA TYR A 59 1.23 8.09 0.24
C TYR A 59 -0.25 7.97 0.58
N VAL A 60 -0.58 8.29 1.83
CA VAL A 60 -1.97 8.40 2.28
C VAL A 60 -2.52 9.72 1.78
N LYS A 61 -3.54 9.66 0.92
CA LYS A 61 -4.22 10.85 0.40
C LYS A 61 -5.25 11.37 1.39
N ASP A 62 -6.04 10.46 1.97
CA ASP A 62 -7.05 10.80 2.96
C ASP A 62 -7.39 9.60 3.86
N VAL A 63 -7.93 9.90 5.04
CA VAL A 63 -8.44 8.93 6.00
C VAL A 63 -9.87 9.30 6.36
N SER A 64 -10.78 8.35 6.24
CA SER A 64 -12.19 8.49 6.59
C SER A 64 -12.47 7.83 7.95
N TYR A 65 -13.31 8.49 8.75
CA TYR A 65 -13.68 8.06 10.09
C TYR A 65 -15.19 7.88 10.21
N ALA A 66 -15.61 6.91 11.01
CA ALA A 66 -16.99 6.78 11.47
C ALA A 66 -17.28 7.84 12.57
N PRO A 67 -18.56 8.11 12.88
CA PRO A 67 -18.93 9.08 13.92
C PRO A 67 -18.39 8.74 15.33
N ASP A 68 -18.10 7.47 15.60
CA ASP A 68 -17.49 7.00 16.85
C ASP A 68 -15.96 7.15 16.88
N GLY A 69 -15.35 7.65 15.80
CA GLY A 69 -13.92 7.88 15.67
C GLY A 69 -13.12 6.70 15.14
N ASP A 70 -13.76 5.56 14.84
CA ASP A 70 -13.07 4.43 14.22
C ASP A 70 -12.75 4.71 12.73
N VAL A 71 -11.58 4.25 12.26
CA VAL A 71 -11.18 4.41 10.86
C VAL A 71 -11.98 3.47 9.98
N THR A 72 -12.69 4.03 8.99
CA THR A 72 -13.50 3.26 8.03
C THR A 72 -12.79 3.04 6.70
N LYS A 73 -11.91 3.98 6.31
CA LYS A 73 -11.16 3.89 5.05
C LYS A 73 -9.84 4.64 5.12
N ILE A 74 -8.80 4.09 4.51
CA ILE A 74 -7.55 4.80 4.20
C ILE A 74 -7.41 4.79 2.68
N ASN A 75 -7.43 5.97 2.06
CA ASN A 75 -7.25 6.10 0.61
C ASN A 75 -5.78 6.37 0.30
N LEU A 76 -5.21 5.51 -0.55
CA LEU A 76 -3.83 5.62 -0.99
C LEU A 76 -3.75 6.25 -2.38
N SER A 77 -2.63 6.89 -2.66
CA SER A 77 -2.27 7.35 -3.99
C SER A 77 -0.76 7.20 -4.18
N ALA A 78 -0.28 7.38 -5.40
CA ALA A 78 1.13 7.28 -5.73
C ALA A 78 1.57 8.45 -6.62
N VAL A 79 2.84 8.84 -6.48
CA VAL A 79 3.48 9.84 -7.33
C VAL A 79 4.84 9.33 -7.78
N CYS A 80 5.18 9.49 -9.05
CA CYS A 80 6.50 9.15 -9.58
C CYS A 80 7.37 10.40 -9.77
N ASP A 81 8.68 10.28 -9.63
CA ASP A 81 9.61 11.35 -9.94
C ASP A 81 9.45 11.75 -11.42
N ASN A 82 9.22 13.05 -11.66
CA ASN A 82 8.79 13.71 -12.91
C ASN A 82 7.27 13.81 -13.15
N ASP A 83 6.43 13.15 -12.35
CA ASP A 83 5.02 13.53 -12.21
C ASP A 83 4.99 14.72 -11.24
N LYS A 84 5.09 15.95 -11.75
CA LYS A 84 4.90 17.13 -10.89
C LYS A 84 3.52 17.03 -10.22
N PRO A 85 3.41 17.17 -8.88
CA PRO A 85 2.13 17.52 -8.29
C PRO A 85 1.78 18.94 -8.80
N LEU A 86 0.65 19.06 -9.48
CA LEU A 86 0.02 20.35 -9.75
C LEU A 86 -0.61 20.88 -8.46
#